data_AF-A0A5C6EAL4-F1
#
_entry.id   AF-A0A5C6EAL4-F1
#
_cell.length_a   1.000
_cell.length_b   1.000
_cell.length_c   1.000
_cell.angle_alpha   90.00
_cell.angle_beta   90.00
_cell.angle_gamma   90.00
#
_symmetry.space_group_name_H-M   'P 1'
#
loop_
_entity.id
_entity.type
_entity.pdbx_description
1 polymer ?
#
loop_
_entity_poly.entity_id
_entity_poly.type
_entity_poly.pdbx_seq_one_letter_code
_entity_poly.pdbx_strand_id
1 'polypeptide(L)'
;MSQTTTKRRKALVDPEVQGGVLRKIAFHWLVFFICNALALMIWIRLFEQPDVAWGKTFGDTMRRFLPFFVITLALIPAFVWDTLKMTNRFAGPILRLRAALADASEGRAVAPLHFRSNDFWREIANNFNSLMDRNETLDPNASPILDDVDEAK
;
A
#
# COMPACT_ATOMS: atom_id res chain seq x y z
N MET A 1 14.42 27.23 -24.94
CA MET A 1 13.73 27.34 -23.63
C MET A 1 13.26 25.95 -23.22
N SER A 2 13.82 25.41 -22.14
CA SER A 2 13.59 24.04 -21.66
C SER A 2 12.21 23.87 -21.03
N GLN A 3 11.37 23.01 -21.59
CA GLN A 3 10.13 22.59 -20.94
C GLN A 3 10.44 21.62 -19.81
N THR A 4 10.44 22.11 -18.57
CA THR A 4 10.47 21.26 -17.39
C THR A 4 9.14 20.52 -17.27
N THR A 5 9.11 19.27 -17.74
CA THR A 5 8.00 18.35 -17.50
C THR A 5 7.99 17.96 -16.02
N THR A 6 7.27 18.72 -15.21
CA THR A 6 7.00 18.41 -13.81
C THR A 6 6.14 17.14 -13.75
N LYS A 7 6.80 15.98 -13.71
CA LYS A 7 6.17 14.67 -13.60
C LYS A 7 5.41 14.62 -12.26
N ARG A 8 4.09 14.82 -12.30
CA ARG A 8 3.21 14.80 -11.13
C ARG A 8 3.38 13.47 -10.40
N ARG A 9 4.06 13.52 -9.25
CA ARG A 9 4.15 12.45 -8.26
C ARG A 9 2.78 12.29 -7.59
N LYS A 10 1.81 11.70 -8.30
CA LYS A 10 0.54 11.29 -7.67
C LYS A 10 0.83 10.10 -6.76
N ALA A 11 1.11 10.39 -5.49
CA ALA A 11 1.30 9.39 -4.43
C ALA A 11 -0.04 8.81 -3.90
N LEU A 12 -1.15 9.22 -4.51
CA LEU A 12 -2.52 8.79 -4.19
C LEU A 12 -3.17 8.39 -5.51
N VAL A 13 -3.02 7.12 -5.89
CA VAL A 13 -3.64 6.57 -7.11
C VAL A 13 -4.96 5.88 -6.80
N ASP A 14 -5.27 5.57 -5.52
CA ASP A 14 -6.60 5.10 -5.12
C ASP A 14 -6.93 5.43 -3.64
N PRO A 15 -7.34 6.68 -3.33
CA PRO A 15 -7.68 7.07 -1.95
C PRO A 15 -8.89 6.34 -1.37
N GLU A 16 -9.80 5.81 -2.19
CA GLU A 16 -11.00 5.12 -1.71
C GLU A 16 -10.70 3.72 -1.16
N VAL A 17 -9.94 2.90 -1.90
CA VAL A 17 -9.58 1.54 -1.46
C VAL A 17 -8.54 1.59 -0.34
N GLN A 18 -7.56 2.49 -0.44
CA GLN A 18 -6.51 2.65 0.57
C GLN A 18 -7.04 3.32 1.85
N GLY A 19 -7.99 4.26 1.74
CA GLY A 19 -8.67 4.84 2.89
C GLY A 19 -9.50 3.82 3.66
N GLY A 20 -10.12 2.86 2.97
CA GLY A 20 -10.86 1.76 3.59
C GLY A 20 -9.97 0.84 4.45
N VAL A 21 -8.83 0.42 3.90
CA VAL A 21 -7.84 -0.39 4.65
C VAL A 21 -7.28 0.40 5.83
N LEU A 22 -6.94 1.66 5.61
CA LEU A 22 -6.37 2.51 6.65
C LEU A 22 -7.32 2.74 7.81
N ARG A 23 -8.60 3.00 7.51
CA ARG A 23 -9.65 3.17 8.52
C ARG A 23 -9.86 1.89 9.32
N LYS A 24 -9.83 0.72 8.69
CA LYS A 24 -9.90 -0.57 9.38
C LYS A 24 -8.71 -0.76 10.32
N ILE A 25 -7.50 -0.47 9.86
CA ILE A 25 -6.29 -0.59 10.70
C ILE A 25 -6.38 0.35 11.89
N ALA A 26 -6.67 1.64 11.66
CA ALA A 26 -6.82 2.63 12.73
C ALA A 26 -7.92 2.24 13.73
N PHE A 27 -9.05 1.69 13.25
CA PHE A 27 -10.12 1.21 14.12
C PHE A 27 -9.69 0.03 15.00
N HIS A 28 -9.09 -1.02 14.42
CA HIS A 28 -8.59 -2.15 15.20
C HIS A 28 -7.55 -1.69 16.23
N TRP A 29 -6.75 -0.70 15.87
CA TRP A 29 -5.75 -0.10 16.74
C TRP A 29 -6.37 0.63 17.94
N LEU A 30 -7.41 1.43 17.69
CA LEU A 30 -8.17 2.11 18.74
C LEU A 30 -8.84 1.09 19.67
N VAL A 31 -9.44 0.04 19.11
CA VAL A 31 -10.05 -1.04 19.89
C VAL A 31 -8.99 -1.74 20.73
N PHE A 32 -7.84 -2.10 20.15
CA PHE A 32 -6.73 -2.72 20.88
C PHE A 32 -6.21 -1.83 22.02
N PHE A 33 -6.09 -0.52 21.77
CA PHE A 33 -5.69 0.47 22.75
C PHE A 33 -6.68 0.54 23.92
N ILE A 34 -7.97 0.63 23.63
CA ILE A 34 -9.03 0.66 24.65
C ILE A 34 -9.02 -0.63 25.48
N CYS A 35 -8.96 -1.79 24.82
CA CYS A 35 -8.88 -3.08 25.49
C CYS A 35 -7.65 -3.17 26.41
N ASN A 36 -6.48 -2.71 25.98
CA ASN A 36 -5.28 -2.66 26.82
C ASN A 36 -5.45 -1.72 28.01
N ALA A 37 -5.98 -0.51 27.79
CA ALA A 37 -6.21 0.45 28.87
C ALA A 37 -7.17 -0.10 29.92
N LEU A 38 -8.25 -0.77 29.49
CA LEU A 38 -9.20 -1.44 30.38
C LEU A 38 -8.56 -2.61 31.13
N ALA A 39 -7.77 -3.44 30.44
CA ALA A 39 -7.06 -4.55 31.06
C ALA A 39 -6.09 -4.08 32.16
N LEU A 40 -5.31 -3.02 31.89
CA LEU A 40 -4.41 -2.40 32.87
C LEU A 40 -5.19 -1.80 34.06
N MET A 41 -6.32 -1.15 33.79
CA MET A 41 -7.17 -0.59 34.84
C MET A 41 -7.76 -1.69 35.74
N ILE A 42 -8.26 -2.78 35.15
CA ILE A 42 -8.76 -3.95 35.89
C ILE A 42 -7.62 -4.58 36.70
N TRP A 43 -6.43 -4.69 36.12
CA TRP A 43 -5.26 -5.23 36.79
C TRP A 43 -4.87 -4.43 38.04
N ILE A 44 -4.73 -3.11 37.92
CA ILE A 44 -4.43 -2.22 39.06
C ILE A 44 -5.49 -2.37 40.13
N ARG A 45 -6.77 -2.37 39.73
CA ARG A 45 -7.87 -2.50 40.69
C ARG A 45 -7.82 -3.84 41.40
N LEU A 46 -7.58 -4.94 40.70
CA LEU A 46 -7.64 -6.27 41.28
C LEU A 46 -6.43 -6.58 42.18
N PHE A 47 -5.23 -6.11 41.83
CA PHE A 47 -3.99 -6.53 42.47
C PHE A 47 -3.28 -5.43 43.28
N GLU A 48 -3.44 -4.15 42.96
CA GLU A 48 -2.77 -3.05 43.67
C GLU A 48 -3.71 -2.27 44.59
N GLN A 49 -4.95 -1.99 44.15
CA GLN A 49 -5.86 -1.06 44.83
C GLN A 49 -7.34 -1.48 44.75
N PRO A 50 -7.76 -2.56 45.45
CA PRO A 50 -9.14 -3.07 45.37
C PRO A 50 -10.19 -2.13 45.97
N ASP A 51 -9.81 -1.36 47.00
CA ASP A 51 -10.72 -0.52 47.79
C ASP A 51 -10.83 0.92 47.27
N VAL A 52 -10.13 1.24 46.18
CA VAL A 52 -10.06 2.60 45.63
C VAL A 52 -11.14 2.81 44.58
N ALA A 53 -11.75 4.01 44.59
CA ALA A 53 -12.77 4.39 43.62
C ALA A 53 -12.24 4.40 42.18
N TRP A 54 -13.06 3.95 41.23
CA TRP A 54 -12.73 3.83 39.80
C TRP A 54 -12.10 5.08 39.19
N GLY A 55 -12.58 6.28 39.55
CA GLY A 55 -12.04 7.54 39.02
C GLY A 55 -10.58 7.78 39.42
N LYS A 56 -10.18 7.35 40.62
CA LYS A 56 -8.80 7.48 41.09
C LYS A 56 -7.90 6.42 40.45
N THR A 57 -8.36 5.18 40.34
CA THR A 57 -7.66 4.12 39.58
C THR A 57 -7.44 4.53 38.13
N PHE A 58 -8.42 5.17 37.49
CA PHE A 58 -8.27 5.70 36.13
C PHE A 58 -7.20 6.79 36.06
N GLY A 59 -7.23 7.77 36.97
CA GLY A 59 -6.21 8.83 37.04
C GLY A 59 -4.79 8.29 37.25
N ASP A 60 -4.64 7.30 38.11
CA ASP A 60 -3.36 6.65 38.40
C ASP A 60 -2.88 5.83 37.19
N THR A 61 -3.77 5.10 36.52
CA THR A 61 -3.48 4.38 35.26
C THR A 61 -3.03 5.37 34.17
N MET A 62 -3.75 6.47 33.98
CA MET A 62 -3.42 7.48 32.99
C MET A 62 -2.07 8.12 33.26
N ARG A 63 -1.74 8.45 34.52
CA ARG A 63 -0.45 9.05 34.89
C ARG A 63 0.71 8.06 34.75
N ARG A 64 0.53 6.83 35.22
CA ARG A 64 1.59 5.80 35.22
C ARG A 64 1.94 5.33 33.82
N PHE A 65 0.93 5.21 32.95
CA PHE A 65 1.10 4.72 31.57
C PHE A 65 1.02 5.82 30.51
N LEU A 66 0.99 7.10 30.90
CA LEU A 66 0.99 8.23 29.97
C LEU A 66 2.07 8.12 28.89
N PRO A 67 3.35 7.79 29.23
CA PRO A 67 4.39 7.68 28.21
C PRO A 67 4.08 6.59 27.18
N PHE A 68 3.54 5.45 27.63
CA PHE A 68 3.13 4.37 26.73
C PHE A 68 2.02 4.83 25.80
N PHE A 69 0.97 5.47 26.34
CA PHE A 69 -0.14 5.95 25.51
C PHE A 69 0.30 6.97 24.46
N VAL A 70 1.20 7.89 24.83
CA VAL A 70 1.76 8.88 23.91
C VAL A 70 2.57 8.19 22.81
N ILE A 71 3.47 7.26 23.16
CA ILE A 71 4.26 6.51 22.17
C ILE A 71 3.35 5.73 21.23
N THR A 72 2.35 5.05 21.79
CA THR A 72 1.34 4.32 21.04
C THR A 72 0.65 5.30 20.06
N LEU A 73 -0.01 6.35 20.51
CA LEU A 73 -0.65 7.33 19.62
C LEU A 73 0.31 7.90 18.54
N ALA A 74 1.57 8.16 18.89
CA ALA A 74 2.58 8.65 17.97
C ALA A 74 3.01 7.63 16.89
N LEU A 75 2.86 6.33 17.14
CA LEU A 75 3.16 5.29 16.15
C LEU A 75 2.08 5.16 15.08
N ILE A 76 0.85 5.62 15.33
CA ILE A 76 -0.25 5.59 14.35
C ILE A 76 0.18 6.23 13.01
N PRO A 77 0.61 7.51 12.96
CA PRO A 77 0.97 8.15 11.69
C PRO A 77 2.14 7.46 11.00
N ALA A 78 3.12 6.95 11.75
CA ALA A 78 4.25 6.21 11.17
C ALA A 78 3.78 4.90 10.51
N PHE A 79 2.92 4.15 11.18
CA PHE A 79 2.39 2.89 10.69
C PHE A 79 1.44 3.09 9.49
N VAL A 80 0.61 4.13 9.56
CA VAL A 80 -0.24 4.61 8.47
C VAL A 80 0.61 4.90 7.24
N TRP A 81 1.68 5.70 7.40
CA TRP A 81 2.56 6.08 6.31
C TRP A 81 3.24 4.86 5.66
N ASP A 82 3.75 3.94 6.48
CA ASP A 82 4.44 2.76 5.98
C ASP A 82 3.49 1.80 5.24
N THR A 83 2.30 1.58 5.80
CA THR A 83 1.25 0.76 5.17
C THR A 83 0.81 1.36 3.84
N LEU A 84 0.61 2.68 3.78
CA LEU A 84 0.26 3.38 2.53
C LEU A 84 1.38 3.25 1.50
N LYS A 85 2.64 3.42 1.91
CA LYS A 85 3.80 3.26 1.02
C LYS A 85 3.89 1.85 0.46
N MET A 86 3.68 0.84 1.29
CA MET A 86 3.65 -0.56 0.89
C MET A 86 2.50 -0.81 -0.09
N THR A 87 1.29 -0.37 0.23
CA THR A 87 0.08 -0.58 -0.60
C THR A 87 0.20 0.10 -1.96
N ASN A 88 0.73 1.32 -2.01
CA ASN A 88 1.00 2.05 -3.25
C ASN A 88 1.99 1.32 -4.17
N ARG A 89 2.95 0.60 -3.58
CA ARG A 89 3.90 -0.23 -4.34
C ARG A 89 3.20 -1.40 -5.06
N PHE A 90 2.12 -1.91 -4.51
CA PHE A 90 1.32 -2.99 -5.11
C PHE A 90 0.27 -2.48 -6.09
N ALA A 91 -0.43 -1.39 -5.76
CA ALA A 91 -1.54 -0.88 -6.56
C ALA A 91 -1.10 -0.41 -7.96
N GLY A 92 0.05 0.27 -8.06
CA GLY A 92 0.55 0.80 -9.34
C GLY A 92 0.77 -0.27 -10.42
N PRO A 93 1.53 -1.36 -10.13
CA PRO A 93 1.69 -2.48 -11.05
C PRO A 93 0.39 -3.16 -11.47
N ILE A 94 -0.53 -3.43 -10.52
CA ILE A 94 -1.83 -4.05 -10.84
C ILE A 94 -2.65 -3.19 -11.79
N LEU A 95 -2.72 -1.88 -11.56
CA LEU A 95 -3.52 -1.00 -12.40
C LEU A 95 -3.01 -0.97 -13.84
N ARG A 96 -1.67 -0.98 -14.03
CA ARG A 96 -1.06 -1.08 -15.37
C ARG A 96 -1.33 -2.43 -16.03
N LEU A 97 -1.24 -3.52 -15.28
CA LEU A 97 -1.57 -4.85 -15.79
C LEU A 97 -3.04 -4.95 -16.21
N ARG A 98 -3.97 -4.39 -15.43
CA ARG A 98 -5.40 -4.34 -15.77
C ARG A 98 -5.65 -3.57 -17.06
N ALA A 99 -4.99 -2.42 -17.25
CA ALA A 99 -5.09 -1.64 -18.47
C ALA A 99 -4.55 -2.42 -19.68
N ALA A 100 -3.35 -3.01 -19.55
CA ALA A 100 -2.74 -3.84 -20.58
C ALA A 100 -3.61 -5.06 -20.98
N LEU A 101 -4.23 -5.71 -20.00
CA LEU A 101 -5.18 -6.81 -20.26
C LEU A 101 -6.44 -6.34 -20.98
N ALA A 102 -6.97 -5.16 -20.63
CA ALA A 102 -8.13 -4.60 -21.32
C ALA A 102 -7.79 -4.28 -22.78
N ASP A 103 -6.65 -3.63 -23.03
CA ASP A 103 -6.19 -3.34 -24.40
C ASP A 103 -5.96 -4.61 -25.21
N ALA A 104 -5.32 -5.62 -24.62
CA ALA A 104 -5.13 -6.92 -25.26
C ALA A 104 -6.46 -7.62 -25.58
N SER A 105 -7.45 -7.53 -24.69
CA SER A 105 -8.78 -8.14 -24.91
C SER A 105 -9.55 -7.49 -26.06
N GLU A 106 -9.21 -6.24 -26.40
CA GLU A 106 -9.79 -5.51 -27.52
C GLU A 106 -8.95 -5.62 -28.80
N GLY A 107 -7.92 -6.47 -28.80
CA GLY A 107 -7.02 -6.69 -29.95
C GLY A 107 -6.12 -5.50 -30.27
N ARG A 108 -5.96 -4.55 -29.34
CA ARG A 108 -5.01 -3.44 -29.52
C ARG A 108 -3.59 -3.91 -29.24
N ALA A 109 -2.61 -3.32 -29.93
CA ALA A 109 -1.20 -3.53 -29.63
C ALA A 109 -0.88 -3.06 -28.21
N VAL A 110 -0.24 -3.91 -27.41
CA VAL A 110 0.10 -3.65 -26.01
C VAL A 110 1.61 -3.59 -25.84
N ALA A 111 2.12 -2.45 -25.37
CA ALA A 111 3.54 -2.31 -25.09
C ALA A 111 4.01 -3.25 -23.96
N PRO A 112 5.26 -3.76 -24.00
CA PRO A 112 5.80 -4.64 -22.97
C PRO A 112 5.73 -4.03 -21.57
N LEU A 113 5.23 -4.80 -20.61
CA LEU A 113 5.16 -4.40 -19.21
C LEU A 113 6.54 -4.51 -18.56
N HIS A 114 7.04 -3.39 -18.04
CA HIS A 114 8.24 -3.36 -17.19
C HIS A 114 7.89 -2.82 -15.80
N PHE A 115 8.08 -3.65 -14.78
CA PHE A 115 7.85 -3.28 -13.38
C PHE A 115 9.17 -3.13 -12.61
N ARG A 116 9.20 -2.18 -11.66
CA ARG A 116 10.41 -1.88 -10.87
C ARG A 116 10.80 -3.07 -9.98
N SER A 117 12.11 -3.26 -9.84
CA SER A 117 12.85 -4.35 -9.17
C SER A 117 12.50 -4.58 -7.69
N ASN A 118 11.32 -5.16 -7.42
CA ASN A 118 11.04 -5.79 -6.12
C ASN A 118 10.03 -6.93 -6.26
N ASP A 119 10.57 -8.01 -6.80
CA ASP A 119 10.26 -9.44 -6.64
C ASP A 119 8.84 -9.98 -6.82
N PHE A 120 7.76 -9.29 -6.46
CA PHE A 120 6.41 -9.88 -6.60
C PHE A 120 5.82 -9.79 -8.01
N TRP A 121 6.15 -8.72 -8.75
CA TRP A 121 5.45 -8.41 -10.00
C TRP A 121 6.25 -8.74 -11.26
N ARG A 122 7.56 -8.98 -11.13
CA ARG A 122 8.45 -9.17 -12.28
C ARG A 122 8.09 -10.44 -13.05
N GLU A 123 7.80 -11.53 -12.35
CA GLU A 123 7.39 -12.79 -12.96
C GLU A 123 6.07 -12.64 -13.71
N ILE A 124 5.09 -11.94 -13.13
CA ILE A 124 3.79 -11.68 -13.78
C ILE A 124 3.96 -10.84 -15.04
N ALA A 125 4.82 -9.82 -15.01
CA ALA A 125 5.13 -9.02 -16.20
C ALA A 125 5.82 -9.86 -17.29
N ASN A 126 6.80 -10.68 -16.91
CA ASN A 126 7.49 -11.56 -17.86
C ASN A 126 6.51 -12.54 -18.50
N ASN A 127 5.67 -13.21 -17.70
CA ASN A 127 4.66 -14.14 -18.20
C ASN A 127 3.67 -13.45 -19.13
N PHE A 128 3.21 -12.23 -18.79
CA PHE A 128 2.33 -11.44 -19.66
C PHE A 128 3.00 -11.08 -20.99
N ASN A 129 4.23 -10.58 -20.96
CA ASN A 129 4.97 -10.21 -22.18
C ASN A 129 5.21 -11.43 -23.07
N SER A 130 5.59 -12.58 -22.50
CA SER A 130 5.76 -13.82 -23.25
C SER A 130 4.46 -14.34 -23.89
N LEU A 131 3.30 -14.11 -23.26
CA LEU A 131 2.01 -14.44 -23.87
C LEU A 131 1.69 -13.52 -25.05
N MET A 132 2.01 -12.23 -24.94
CA MET A 132 1.73 -11.27 -26.02
C MET A 132 2.64 -11.51 -27.23
N ASP A 133 3.92 -11.77 -27.01
CA ASP A 133 4.91 -12.13 -28.04
C ASP A 133 4.52 -13.43 -28.79
N ARG A 134 3.98 -14.41 -28.06
CA ARG A 134 3.43 -15.64 -28.67
C ARG A 134 2.19 -15.38 -29.53
N ASN A 135 1.33 -14.45 -29.13
CA ASN A 135 0.16 -14.11 -29.94
C ASN A 135 0.57 -13.33 -31.20
N GLU A 136 1.56 -12.42 -31.12
CA GLU A 136 2.09 -11.70 -32.28
C GLU A 136 2.77 -12.64 -33.27
N THR A 137 3.57 -13.60 -32.80
CA THR A 137 4.24 -14.60 -33.67
C THR A 137 3.27 -15.59 -34.32
N LEU A 138 2.09 -15.80 -33.74
CA LEU A 138 1.03 -16.66 -34.31
C LEU A 138 0.10 -15.90 -35.27
N ASP A 139 0.16 -14.57 -35.32
CA ASP A 139 -0.65 -13.74 -36.21
C ASP A 139 0.14 -13.43 -37.50
N PRO A 140 -0.11 -14.10 -38.64
CA PRO A 140 0.76 -14.03 -39.83
C PRO A 140 0.80 -12.66 -40.52
N ASN A 141 0.00 -11.70 -40.05
CA ASN A 141 -0.11 -10.34 -40.57
C ASN A 141 0.46 -9.27 -39.63
N ALA A 142 1.00 -9.64 -38.46
CA ALA A 142 1.64 -8.70 -37.56
C ALA A 142 2.98 -8.23 -38.16
N SER A 143 3.04 -6.97 -38.59
CA SER A 143 4.31 -6.38 -39.06
C SER A 143 5.30 -6.32 -37.90
N PRO A 144 6.57 -6.68 -38.10
CA PRO A 144 7.58 -6.58 -37.06
C PRO A 144 7.71 -5.12 -36.64
N ILE A 145 7.73 -4.87 -35.33
CA ILE A 145 8.18 -3.60 -34.79
C ILE A 145 9.65 -3.47 -35.21
N LEU A 146 9.92 -2.65 -36.21
CA LEU A 146 11.26 -2.22 -36.55
C LEU A 146 11.77 -1.45 -35.32
N ASP A 147 12.66 -2.09 -34.59
CA ASP A 147 13.64 -1.41 -33.76
C ASP A 147 14.42 -0.48 -34.68
N ASP A 148 13.93 0.75 -34.83
CA ASP A 148 14.65 1.87 -35.43
C ASP A 148 15.75 2.26 -34.43
N VAL A 149 16.74 1.38 -34.31
CA VAL A 149 18.01 1.68 -33.66
C VAL A 149 18.73 2.62 -34.61
N ASP A 150 18.60 3.90 -34.29
CA ASP A 150 19.43 5.03 -34.70
C ASP A 150 20.83 4.58 -35.18
N GLU A 151 20.98 4.32 -36.48
CA GLU A 151 22.24 4.51 -37.19
C GLU A 151 22.42 6.02 -37.42
N ALA A 152 22.76 6.74 -36.35
CA ALA A 152 23.27 8.10 -36.45
C ALA A 152 24.79 8.08 -36.14
N LYS A 153 25.52 7.81 -37.21
CA LYS A 153 26.89 8.22 -37.57
C LYS A 153 27.68 9.08 -36.57
#